data_AF-A0A7S0NWU5-F1
#
_entry.id   AF-A0A7S0NWU5-F1
#
_cell.length_a   1.000
_cell.length_b   1.000
_cell.length_c   1.000
_cell.angle_alpha   90.00
_cell.angle_beta   90.00
_cell.angle_gamma   90.00
#
_symmetry.space_group_name_H-M   'P 1'
#
loop_
_entity.id
_entity.type
_entity.pdbx_description
1 polymer ?
#
loop_
_entity_poly.entity_id
_entity_poly.type
_entity_poly.pdbx_seq_one_letter_code
_entity_poly.pdbx_strand_id
1 'polypeptide(L)'
;VWTDAYFGPSQGNVSQGHAVVAGKYAGWRIGEGSAPRLGNGHGKRRSPWNLNPSAHLTRYGLSCGSPTHFRRSMWGVCDAMPSYLLWYACIDPTVHTWAHSFVGGVWDARRDTARIPCYAENSLLVPELYTAGCISCPLPSSCANASEAACTCTSDAALRCAAARPFVPTAMYGDFADAWTSPNDPIFFAHHANVDRNLMAWQRRHNASAPTYGFPVERLPPLPPGHALQDVIAPSDPFVVG
;
A
#
# COMPACT_ATOMS: atom_id res chain seq x y z
N VAL A 1 1.54 -24.83 -4.53
CA VAL A 1 0.11 -24.41 -4.54
C VAL A 1 -0.02 -22.92 -4.81
N TRP A 2 0.76 -22.06 -4.15
CA TRP A 2 0.77 -20.62 -4.39
C TRP A 2 2.03 -20.24 -5.18
N THR A 3 1.91 -20.11 -6.50
CA THR A 3 2.98 -19.73 -7.44
C THR A 3 2.43 -18.72 -8.44
N ASP A 4 3.27 -18.23 -9.36
CA ASP A 4 2.84 -17.41 -10.49
C ASP A 4 1.76 -18.10 -11.33
N ALA A 5 1.76 -19.44 -11.38
CA ALA A 5 0.71 -20.20 -12.05
C ALA A 5 -0.67 -20.05 -11.36
N TYR A 6 -0.70 -19.76 -10.05
CA TYR A 6 -1.94 -19.50 -9.31
C TYR A 6 -2.27 -18.01 -9.27
N PHE A 7 -1.36 -17.18 -8.79
CA PHE A 7 -1.63 -15.75 -8.57
C PHE A 7 -1.44 -14.88 -9.80
N GLY A 8 -0.77 -15.38 -10.84
CA GLY A 8 -0.16 -14.55 -11.88
C GLY A 8 1.22 -14.04 -11.46
N PRO A 9 2.05 -13.60 -12.42
CA PRO A 9 3.38 -13.05 -12.16
C PRO A 9 3.32 -11.74 -11.35
N SER A 10 4.44 -11.39 -10.70
CA SER A 10 4.62 -10.08 -10.05
C SER A 10 4.79 -8.94 -11.05
N GLN A 11 5.11 -9.24 -12.31
CA GLN A 11 5.09 -8.28 -13.40
C GLN A 11 3.94 -8.61 -14.35
N GLY A 12 2.94 -7.73 -14.40
CA GLY A 12 1.89 -7.82 -15.41
C GLY A 12 2.38 -7.46 -16.80
N ASN A 13 1.53 -7.65 -17.80
CA ASN A 13 1.85 -7.38 -19.19
C ASN A 13 1.98 -5.87 -19.44
N VAL A 14 3.20 -5.41 -19.70
CA VAL A 14 3.54 -3.99 -19.94
C VAL A 14 2.73 -3.40 -21.10
N SER A 15 2.52 -4.17 -22.18
CA SER A 15 1.74 -3.67 -23.34
C SER A 15 0.24 -3.54 -23.06
N GLN A 16 -0.22 -4.03 -21.90
CA GLN A 16 -1.58 -3.91 -21.41
C GLN A 16 -1.64 -3.10 -20.10
N GLY A 17 -0.73 -2.13 -19.93
CA GLY A 17 -0.71 -1.26 -18.75
C GLY A 17 -0.43 -2.03 -17.45
N HIS A 18 0.44 -3.04 -17.52
CA HIS A 18 0.81 -3.92 -16.42
C HIS A 18 -0.34 -4.79 -15.88
N ALA A 19 -1.34 -5.11 -16.71
CA ALA A 19 -2.41 -6.03 -16.34
C ALA A 19 -1.90 -7.45 -16.05
N VAL A 20 -2.46 -8.10 -15.03
CA VAL A 20 -2.26 -9.53 -14.76
C VAL A 20 -3.03 -10.34 -15.80
N VAL A 21 -2.29 -11.05 -16.65
CA VAL A 21 -2.83 -11.80 -17.80
C VAL A 21 -2.69 -13.33 -17.66
N ALA A 22 -2.13 -13.80 -16.55
CA ALA A 22 -1.90 -15.22 -16.28
C ALA A 22 -2.31 -15.58 -14.84
N GLY A 23 -2.49 -16.87 -14.59
CA GLY A 23 -2.98 -17.39 -13.33
C GLY A 23 -4.49 -17.25 -13.16
N LYS A 24 -5.00 -17.58 -11.96
CA LYS A 24 -6.43 -17.60 -11.63
C LYS A 24 -7.10 -16.23 -11.70
N TYR A 25 -6.31 -15.17 -11.58
CA TYR A 25 -6.78 -13.78 -11.58
C TYR A 25 -6.51 -13.08 -12.92
N ALA A 26 -6.16 -13.82 -13.97
CA ALA A 26 -6.10 -13.29 -15.32
C ALA A 26 -7.45 -12.67 -15.70
N GLY A 27 -7.45 -11.39 -16.08
CA GLY A 27 -8.67 -10.67 -16.45
C GLY A 27 -9.53 -10.19 -15.27
N TRP A 28 -9.07 -10.34 -14.02
CA TRP A 28 -9.74 -9.76 -12.85
C TRP A 28 -9.98 -8.27 -13.05
N ARG A 29 -11.24 -7.82 -12.93
CA ARG A 29 -11.63 -6.43 -13.18
C ARG A 29 -11.60 -5.62 -11.90
N ILE A 30 -11.08 -4.40 -11.99
CA ILE A 30 -11.20 -3.41 -10.93
C ILE A 30 -12.53 -2.69 -11.10
N GLY A 31 -13.33 -2.68 -10.03
CA GLY A 31 -14.64 -2.03 -10.04
C GLY A 31 -14.51 -0.51 -10.19
N GLU A 32 -15.61 0.13 -10.59
CA GLU A 32 -15.67 1.60 -10.62
C GLU A 32 -15.74 2.17 -9.18
N GLY A 33 -15.15 3.35 -8.99
CA GLY A 33 -15.25 4.13 -7.77
C GLY A 33 -16.54 4.95 -7.78
N SER A 34 -17.53 4.57 -6.96
CA SER A 34 -18.83 5.23 -6.90
C SER A 34 -18.84 6.52 -6.06
N ALA A 35 -17.79 6.78 -5.28
CA ALA A 35 -17.67 7.96 -4.43
C ALA A 35 -16.53 8.87 -4.90
N PRO A 36 -16.71 10.22 -4.92
CA PRO A 36 -15.68 11.17 -5.36
C PRO A 36 -14.34 11.08 -4.61
N ARG A 37 -14.32 10.42 -3.44
CA ARG A 37 -13.13 10.25 -2.58
C ARG A 37 -12.50 8.85 -2.63
N LEU A 38 -13.16 7.87 -3.26
CA LEU A 38 -12.77 6.45 -3.24
C LEU A 38 -12.38 5.91 -4.62
N GLY A 39 -12.31 6.78 -5.63
CA GLY A 39 -11.88 6.45 -6.97
C GLY A 39 -10.69 7.30 -7.40
N ASN A 40 -9.85 6.74 -8.26
CA ASN A 40 -8.79 7.49 -8.91
C ASN A 40 -9.32 8.40 -10.01
N GLY A 41 -8.44 9.21 -10.59
CA GLY A 41 -8.77 10.08 -11.72
C GLY A 41 -9.44 9.33 -12.88
N HIS A 42 -9.25 8.03 -13.07
CA HIS A 42 -9.89 7.25 -14.14
C HIS A 42 -11.21 6.57 -13.73
N GLY A 43 -11.76 6.91 -12.56
CA GLY A 43 -13.01 6.34 -12.06
C GLY A 43 -12.88 4.91 -11.55
N LYS A 44 -11.66 4.37 -11.41
CA LYS A 44 -11.43 3.03 -10.85
C LYS A 44 -11.39 3.09 -9.34
N ARG A 45 -11.82 2.00 -8.67
CA ARG A 45 -11.73 1.82 -7.22
C ARG A 45 -10.28 1.64 -6.79
N ARG A 46 -9.53 2.73 -6.85
CA ARG A 46 -8.12 2.92 -6.49
C ARG A 46 -8.02 4.22 -5.71
N SER A 47 -6.92 4.41 -4.97
CA SER A 47 -6.70 5.68 -4.29
C SER A 47 -6.73 6.87 -5.27
N PRO A 48 -7.16 8.07 -4.83
CA PRO A 48 -7.18 9.27 -5.68
C PRO A 48 -5.86 9.61 -6.38
N TRP A 49 -4.73 9.17 -5.82
CA TRP A 49 -3.37 9.39 -6.34
C TRP A 49 -2.80 8.21 -7.13
N ASN A 50 -3.51 7.10 -7.24
CA ASN A 50 -3.08 6.00 -8.09
C ASN A 50 -3.52 6.27 -9.53
N LEU A 51 -2.57 6.64 -10.40
CA LEU A 51 -2.87 7.06 -11.77
C LEU A 51 -3.11 5.91 -12.75
N ASN A 52 -3.17 4.66 -12.28
CA ASN A 52 -3.33 3.53 -13.18
C ASN A 52 -4.73 3.51 -13.84
N PRO A 53 -4.84 3.63 -15.18
CA PRO A 53 -6.13 3.65 -15.88
C PRO A 53 -6.70 2.26 -16.16
N SER A 54 -5.94 1.19 -15.91
CA SER A 54 -6.32 -0.17 -16.31
C SER A 54 -7.64 -0.61 -15.69
N ALA A 55 -8.53 -1.18 -16.49
CA ALA A 55 -9.76 -1.80 -15.98
C ALA A 55 -9.51 -3.14 -15.27
N HIS A 56 -8.25 -3.63 -15.28
CA HIS A 56 -7.86 -4.93 -14.74
C HIS A 56 -6.88 -4.81 -13.59
N LEU A 57 -6.76 -5.88 -12.82
CA LEU A 57 -5.74 -6.04 -11.79
C LEU A 57 -4.35 -5.81 -12.39
N THR A 58 -3.52 -5.02 -11.73
CA THR A 58 -2.19 -4.64 -12.19
C THR A 58 -1.12 -4.93 -11.14
N ARG A 59 0.06 -5.31 -11.63
CA ARG A 59 1.26 -5.52 -10.81
C ARG A 59 2.52 -5.13 -11.56
N TYR A 60 3.50 -4.63 -10.82
CA TYR A 60 4.81 -4.33 -11.36
C TYR A 60 5.92 -4.87 -10.45
N GLY A 61 6.90 -5.55 -11.05
CA GLY A 61 7.93 -6.26 -10.29
C GLY A 61 9.01 -5.38 -9.67
N LEU A 62 8.90 -4.05 -9.80
CA LEU A 62 9.84 -3.07 -9.27
C LEU A 62 9.11 -2.04 -8.41
N SER A 63 9.84 -1.47 -7.45
CA SER A 63 9.40 -0.29 -6.69
C SER A 63 10.39 0.84 -6.95
N CYS A 64 9.96 1.88 -7.66
CA CYS A 64 10.78 2.98 -8.17
C CYS A 64 12.09 2.50 -8.82
N GLY A 65 12.01 1.57 -9.78
CA GLY A 65 13.19 1.04 -10.48
C GLY A 65 13.98 -0.03 -9.73
N SER A 66 13.77 -0.17 -8.41
CA SER A 66 14.48 -1.17 -7.61
C SER A 66 13.75 -2.53 -7.60
N PRO A 67 14.43 -3.65 -7.92
CA PRO A 67 13.92 -5.00 -7.65
C PRO A 67 14.14 -5.37 -6.17
N THR A 68 13.36 -6.32 -5.63
CA THR A 68 13.59 -6.92 -4.30
C THR A 68 13.29 -8.40 -4.27
N HIS A 69 13.93 -9.08 -3.31
CA HIS A 69 13.73 -10.49 -3.04
C HIS A 69 13.41 -10.72 -1.56
N PHE A 70 12.32 -11.42 -1.29
CA PHE A 70 11.99 -11.89 0.06
C PHE A 70 12.73 -13.18 0.35
N ARG A 71 13.38 -13.23 1.51
CA ARG A 71 14.01 -14.45 2.02
C ARG A 71 13.34 -14.86 3.31
N ARG A 72 13.19 -16.17 3.52
CA ARG A 72 12.64 -16.73 4.76
C ARG A 72 13.40 -16.25 6.01
N SER A 73 14.69 -15.99 5.88
CA SER A 73 15.53 -15.48 6.98
C SER A 73 15.10 -14.12 7.51
N MET A 74 14.40 -13.30 6.71
CA MET A 74 13.91 -11.98 7.14
C MET A 74 12.90 -12.12 8.29
N TRP A 75 11.98 -13.09 8.20
CA TRP A 75 11.04 -13.40 9.27
C TRP A 75 11.77 -13.82 10.55
N GLY A 76 12.78 -14.68 10.43
CA GLY A 76 13.52 -15.22 11.58
C GLY A 76 14.20 -14.17 12.44
N VAL A 77 14.65 -13.05 11.85
CA VAL A 77 15.24 -11.92 12.59
C VAL A 77 14.17 -11.21 13.42
N CYS A 78 13.04 -10.83 12.81
CA CYS A 78 11.98 -10.10 13.51
C CYS A 78 11.31 -10.96 14.58
N ASP A 79 11.17 -12.25 14.29
CA ASP A 79 10.63 -13.27 15.18
C ASP A 79 11.40 -13.44 16.51
N ALA A 80 12.66 -13.01 16.55
CA ALA A 80 13.51 -13.05 17.73
C ALA A 80 13.45 -11.75 18.57
N MET A 81 12.68 -10.74 18.15
CA MET A 81 12.58 -9.47 18.86
C MET A 81 11.93 -9.67 20.24
N PRO A 82 12.45 -9.04 21.31
CA PRO A 82 12.03 -9.34 22.68
C PRO A 82 10.74 -8.64 23.11
N SER A 83 10.23 -7.68 22.32
CA SER A 83 9.02 -6.92 22.62
C SER A 83 8.18 -6.70 21.37
N TYR A 84 6.88 -6.47 21.57
CA TYR A 84 5.96 -6.22 20.46
C TYR A 84 6.40 -5.02 19.62
N LEU A 85 6.82 -3.91 20.24
CA LEU A 85 7.24 -2.71 19.51
C LEU A 85 8.48 -2.96 18.65
N LEU A 86 9.44 -3.75 19.13
CA LEU A 86 10.62 -4.11 18.33
C LEU A 86 10.26 -5.11 17.22
N TRP A 87 9.36 -6.05 17.49
CA TRP A 87 8.83 -6.95 16.47
C TRP A 87 8.12 -6.17 15.37
N TYR A 88 7.23 -5.24 15.74
CA TYR A 88 6.48 -4.38 14.83
C TYR A 88 7.43 -3.48 14.01
N ALA A 89 8.36 -2.79 14.67
CA ALA A 89 9.35 -1.94 13.99
C ALA A 89 10.27 -2.73 13.05
N CYS A 90 10.45 -4.03 13.27
CA CYS A 90 11.16 -4.91 12.36
C CYS A 90 10.27 -5.34 11.18
N ILE A 91 9.09 -5.92 11.46
CA ILE A 91 8.21 -6.50 10.44
C ILE A 91 7.65 -5.44 9.49
N ASP A 92 7.14 -4.33 10.04
CA ASP A 92 6.34 -3.39 9.27
C ASP A 92 7.14 -2.82 8.08
N PRO A 93 8.31 -2.19 8.27
CA PRO A 93 9.07 -1.64 7.15
C PRO A 93 9.80 -2.69 6.29
N THR A 94 10.19 -3.85 6.85
CA THR A 94 11.10 -4.78 6.16
C THR A 94 10.45 -6.01 5.55
N VAL A 95 9.23 -6.35 5.96
CA VAL A 95 8.56 -7.58 5.50
C VAL A 95 7.17 -7.30 5.00
N HIS A 96 6.37 -6.57 5.77
CA HIS A 96 4.99 -6.23 5.43
C HIS A 96 4.96 -5.17 4.32
N THR A 97 5.38 -3.95 4.62
CA THR A 97 5.48 -2.81 3.70
C THR A 97 6.19 -3.19 2.40
N TRP A 98 7.33 -3.87 2.49
CA TRP A 98 8.08 -4.23 1.29
C TRP A 98 7.30 -5.17 0.38
N ALA A 99 6.53 -6.11 0.93
CA ALA A 99 5.79 -7.05 0.08
C ALA A 99 4.78 -6.31 -0.79
N HIS A 100 4.07 -5.33 -0.21
CA HIS A 100 3.18 -4.43 -0.94
C HIS A 100 3.90 -3.73 -2.08
N SER A 101 5.00 -3.03 -1.79
CA SER A 101 5.71 -2.22 -2.79
C SER A 101 6.36 -3.03 -3.91
N PHE A 102 6.86 -4.24 -3.65
CA PHE A 102 7.61 -5.01 -4.66
C PHE A 102 6.78 -6.04 -5.41
N VAL A 103 5.71 -6.57 -4.81
CA VAL A 103 4.80 -7.48 -5.51
C VAL A 103 3.70 -6.69 -6.22
N GLY A 104 3.23 -5.60 -5.61
CA GLY A 104 2.30 -4.67 -6.23
C GLY A 104 3.00 -3.74 -7.21
N GLY A 105 4.15 -3.20 -6.82
CA GLY A 105 4.96 -2.34 -7.67
C GLY A 105 4.59 -0.87 -7.61
N VAL A 106 5.61 -0.03 -7.78
CA VAL A 106 5.50 1.42 -7.89
C VAL A 106 6.38 1.87 -9.06
N TRP A 107 5.81 2.47 -10.09
CA TRP A 107 6.54 2.84 -11.31
C TRP A 107 6.18 4.23 -11.82
N ASP A 108 6.92 4.68 -12.83
CA ASP A 108 6.85 6.04 -13.40
C ASP A 108 7.04 7.17 -12.38
N ALA A 109 7.59 6.86 -11.21
CA ALA A 109 8.24 7.83 -10.36
C ALA A 109 9.44 8.39 -11.14
N ARG A 110 9.41 9.67 -11.54
CA ARG A 110 10.44 10.36 -12.33
C ARG A 110 11.87 10.34 -11.74
N ARG A 111 12.10 9.63 -10.64
CA ARG A 111 13.39 9.40 -10.01
C ARG A 111 13.55 7.91 -9.73
N ASP A 112 14.68 7.36 -10.16
CA ASP A 112 15.19 6.09 -9.65
C ASP A 112 15.71 6.33 -8.22
N THR A 113 14.76 6.39 -7.29
CA THR A 113 15.04 6.65 -5.88
C THR A 113 15.31 5.32 -5.19
N ALA A 114 16.30 5.30 -4.29
CA ALA A 114 16.57 4.13 -3.47
C ALA A 114 15.31 3.65 -2.72
N ARG A 115 15.28 2.35 -2.42
CA ARG A 115 14.11 1.60 -1.93
C ARG A 115 13.35 2.25 -0.76
N ILE A 116 14.05 2.65 0.30
CA ILE A 116 13.43 3.23 1.51
C ILE A 116 12.80 4.60 1.21
N PRO A 117 13.54 5.56 0.60
CA PRO A 117 12.93 6.83 0.24
C PRO A 117 11.79 6.68 -0.78
N CYS A 118 11.85 5.73 -1.72
CA CYS A 118 10.73 5.45 -2.63
C CYS A 118 9.42 5.13 -1.87
N TYR A 119 9.45 4.20 -0.91
CA TYR A 119 8.26 3.87 -0.13
C TYR A 119 7.81 5.03 0.76
N ALA A 120 8.75 5.67 1.46
CA ALA A 120 8.41 6.80 2.32
C ALA A 120 7.73 7.93 1.53
N GLU A 121 8.26 8.27 0.35
CA GLU A 121 7.70 9.30 -0.51
C GLU A 121 6.33 8.92 -1.07
N ASN A 122 6.18 7.70 -1.60
CA ASN A 122 4.99 7.33 -2.38
C ASN A 122 3.87 6.73 -1.52
N SER A 123 4.20 5.93 -0.52
CA SER A 123 3.18 5.19 0.23
C SER A 123 2.83 5.82 1.59
N LEU A 124 3.69 6.67 2.15
CA LEU A 124 3.42 7.36 3.42
C LEU A 124 3.11 8.85 3.19
N LEU A 125 4.01 9.57 2.49
CA LEU A 125 3.88 11.02 2.35
C LEU A 125 2.79 11.45 1.38
N VAL A 126 2.59 10.77 0.23
CA VAL A 126 1.51 11.15 -0.71
C VAL A 126 0.12 11.09 -0.06
N PRO A 127 -0.28 10.03 0.65
CA PRO A 127 -1.56 10.00 1.39
C PRO A 127 -1.67 11.10 2.45
N GLU A 128 -0.59 11.36 3.20
CA GLU A 128 -0.55 12.41 4.22
C GLU A 128 -0.76 13.79 3.60
N LEU A 129 -0.04 14.09 2.52
CA LEU A 129 -0.14 15.35 1.79
C LEU A 129 -1.52 15.52 1.14
N TYR A 130 -2.12 14.44 0.61
CA TYR A 130 -3.50 14.49 0.11
C TYR A 130 -4.48 14.83 1.23
N THR A 131 -4.37 14.16 2.38
CA THR A 131 -5.23 14.38 3.56
C THR A 131 -5.06 15.79 4.14
N ALA A 132 -3.85 16.34 4.09
CA ALA A 132 -3.53 17.70 4.51
C ALA A 132 -4.00 18.79 3.50
N GLY A 133 -4.57 18.41 2.35
CA GLY A 133 -4.97 19.34 1.30
C GLY A 133 -3.78 19.94 0.54
N CYS A 134 -2.61 19.32 0.63
CA CYS A 134 -1.39 19.75 -0.05
C CYS A 134 -1.27 19.28 -1.50
N ILE A 135 -1.97 18.20 -1.83
CA ILE A 135 -2.06 17.64 -3.17
C ILE A 135 -3.54 17.57 -3.56
N SER A 136 -3.84 17.95 -4.80
CA SER A 136 -5.17 17.81 -5.39
C SER A 136 -5.08 16.91 -6.62
N CYS A 137 -5.87 15.84 -6.63
CA CYS A 137 -5.93 14.91 -7.76
C CYS A 137 -7.16 15.20 -8.63
N PRO A 138 -7.07 15.06 -9.97
CA PRO A 138 -8.20 15.28 -10.86
C PRO A 138 -9.38 14.36 -10.56
N LEU A 139 -10.61 14.86 -10.77
CA LEU A 139 -11.82 14.06 -10.58
C LEU A 139 -11.95 12.97 -11.66
N PRO A 140 -12.62 11.84 -11.36
CA PRO A 140 -12.92 10.77 -12.31
C PRO A 140 -13.34 11.23 -13.73
N SER A 141 -14.23 12.22 -13.79
CA SER A 141 -14.78 12.75 -15.04
C SER A 141 -13.76 13.50 -15.90
N SER A 142 -12.69 14.02 -15.32
CA SER A 142 -11.70 14.85 -16.01
C SER A 142 -10.68 14.05 -16.83
N CYS A 143 -10.65 12.73 -16.67
CA CYS A 143 -9.62 11.84 -17.19
C CYS A 143 -10.12 10.75 -18.14
N ALA A 144 -11.43 10.68 -18.38
CA ALA A 144 -12.03 9.63 -19.21
C ALA A 144 -11.44 9.58 -20.64
N ASN A 145 -10.99 10.72 -21.18
CA ASN A 145 -10.37 10.84 -22.51
C ASN A 145 -9.10 11.73 -22.50
N ALA A 146 -8.50 11.94 -21.33
CA ALA A 146 -7.38 12.87 -21.19
C ALA A 146 -6.03 12.14 -21.24
N SER A 147 -4.96 12.88 -21.53
CA SER A 147 -3.60 12.32 -21.44
C SER A 147 -3.24 12.01 -19.99
N GLU A 148 -2.27 11.11 -19.79
CA GLU A 148 -1.75 10.77 -18.46
C GLU A 148 -1.29 12.02 -17.66
N ALA A 149 -0.73 13.01 -18.36
CA ALA A 149 -0.34 14.30 -17.80
C ALA A 149 -1.53 15.12 -17.28
N ALA A 150 -2.69 15.03 -17.91
CA ALA A 150 -3.93 15.67 -17.45
C ALA A 150 -4.53 14.97 -16.23
N CYS A 151 -4.11 13.73 -15.95
CA CYS A 151 -4.56 12.91 -14.83
C CYS A 151 -3.63 12.93 -13.63
N THR A 152 -2.51 13.66 -13.72
CA THR A 152 -1.53 13.76 -12.63
C THR A 152 -2.05 14.65 -11.50
N CYS A 153 -1.80 14.26 -10.25
CA CYS A 153 -2.12 15.13 -9.12
C CYS A 153 -1.24 16.39 -9.13
N THR A 154 -1.84 17.53 -8.82
CA THR A 154 -1.17 18.82 -8.74
C THR A 154 -1.07 19.29 -7.30
N SER A 155 -0.36 20.38 -7.09
CA SER A 155 -0.04 20.87 -5.76
C SER A 155 -0.03 22.40 -5.79
N ASP A 156 -0.79 23.07 -4.92
CA ASP A 156 -1.00 24.53 -4.92
C ASP A 156 -0.03 25.26 -3.96
N ALA A 157 0.23 26.54 -4.24
CA ALA A 157 1.35 27.37 -3.84
C ALA A 157 1.12 28.31 -2.62
N ALA A 158 -0.02 28.24 -1.92
CA ALA A 158 -0.24 29.07 -0.72
C ALA A 158 0.41 28.46 0.54
N LEU A 159 1.75 28.44 0.58
CA LEU A 159 2.68 28.23 1.73
C LEU A 159 2.42 27.14 2.80
N ARG A 160 1.36 26.32 2.73
CA ARG A 160 1.09 25.26 3.72
C ARG A 160 1.86 23.97 3.47
N CYS A 161 2.44 23.81 2.29
CA CYS A 161 3.07 22.57 1.83
C CYS A 161 4.54 22.76 1.42
N ALA A 162 5.13 23.92 1.75
CA ALA A 162 6.44 24.36 1.29
C ALA A 162 7.63 23.66 1.98
N ALA A 163 7.42 22.99 3.11
CA ALA A 163 8.49 22.29 3.85
C ALA A 163 8.72 20.82 3.39
N ALA A 164 7.88 20.28 2.50
CA ALA A 164 7.85 18.85 2.17
C ALA A 164 7.97 18.55 0.66
N ARG A 165 8.90 19.18 -0.06
CA ARG A 165 9.16 18.79 -1.46
C ARG A 165 10.58 18.29 -1.68
N PRO A 166 10.70 17.21 -2.46
CA PRO A 166 10.70 17.38 -3.90
C PRO A 166 9.43 16.84 -4.58
N PHE A 167 9.04 17.56 -5.64
CA PHE A 167 8.08 17.14 -6.66
C PHE A 167 8.22 15.65 -7.03
N VAL A 168 7.13 14.89 -6.93
CA VAL A 168 7.01 13.60 -7.61
C VAL A 168 5.83 13.72 -8.57
N PRO A 169 5.94 13.35 -9.86
CA PRO A 169 4.74 12.89 -10.56
C PRO A 169 4.15 11.78 -9.70
N THR A 170 2.83 11.72 -9.63
CA THR A 170 2.18 10.69 -8.85
C THR A 170 2.57 9.35 -9.45
N ALA A 171 3.27 8.52 -8.68
CA ALA A 171 3.71 7.22 -9.17
C ALA A 171 2.48 6.38 -9.54
N MET A 172 2.64 5.50 -10.51
CA MET A 172 1.65 4.46 -10.76
C MET A 172 1.87 3.34 -9.76
N TYR A 173 0.80 2.96 -9.07
CA TYR A 173 0.82 1.85 -8.14
C TYR A 173 0.13 0.66 -8.80
N GLY A 174 0.71 -0.51 -8.61
CA GLY A 174 -0.05 -1.73 -8.84
C GLY A 174 -1.05 -1.91 -7.71
N ASP A 175 -2.07 -2.72 -7.96
CA ASP A 175 -3.21 -2.78 -7.06
C ASP A 175 -2.83 -3.26 -5.66
N PHE A 176 -1.84 -4.16 -5.51
CA PHE A 176 -1.34 -4.57 -4.19
C PHE A 176 -0.47 -3.52 -3.48
N ALA A 177 0.14 -2.57 -4.19
CA ALA A 177 0.98 -1.52 -3.60
C ALA A 177 0.18 -0.29 -3.15
N ASP A 178 -1.02 -0.10 -3.69
CA ASP A 178 -1.92 0.99 -3.29
C ASP A 178 -2.46 0.72 -1.87
N ALA A 179 -1.94 1.39 -0.85
CA ALA A 179 -2.30 1.12 0.54
C ALA A 179 -3.81 1.21 0.82
N TRP A 180 -4.56 2.07 0.11
CA TRP A 180 -6.00 2.27 0.34
C TRP A 180 -6.86 1.19 -0.31
N THR A 181 -6.37 0.61 -1.41
CA THR A 181 -7.12 -0.37 -2.19
C THR A 181 -6.36 -1.66 -2.41
N SER A 182 -5.32 -1.92 -1.62
CA SER A 182 -4.50 -3.14 -1.68
C SER A 182 -5.29 -4.44 -1.60
N PRO A 183 -6.44 -4.53 -0.91
CA PRO A 183 -7.31 -5.70 -0.97
C PRO A 183 -7.91 -6.01 -2.35
N ASN A 184 -7.82 -5.11 -3.33
CA ASN A 184 -8.20 -5.41 -4.72
C ASN A 184 -7.36 -6.54 -5.32
N ASP A 185 -6.12 -6.71 -4.85
CA ASP A 185 -5.28 -7.83 -5.23
C ASP A 185 -5.44 -9.00 -4.24
N PRO A 186 -5.87 -10.19 -4.68
CA PRO A 186 -6.03 -11.35 -3.81
C PRO A 186 -4.76 -11.82 -3.09
N ILE A 187 -3.56 -11.40 -3.52
CA ILE A 187 -2.32 -11.62 -2.76
C ILE A 187 -2.40 -10.98 -1.37
N PHE A 188 -3.15 -9.88 -1.20
CA PHE A 188 -3.36 -9.21 0.07
C PHE A 188 -3.71 -10.18 1.19
N PHE A 189 -4.72 -11.01 0.98
CA PHE A 189 -5.20 -11.94 2.00
C PHE A 189 -4.17 -13.01 2.35
N ALA A 190 -3.45 -13.53 1.36
CA ALA A 190 -2.39 -14.52 1.61
C ALA A 190 -1.19 -13.89 2.32
N HIS A 191 -0.84 -12.66 1.98
CA HIS A 191 0.22 -11.89 2.62
C HIS A 191 -0.11 -11.62 4.10
N HIS A 192 -1.29 -11.04 4.36
CA HIS A 192 -1.74 -10.68 5.70
C HIS A 192 -2.01 -11.90 6.59
N ALA A 193 -2.52 -13.00 6.04
CA ALA A 193 -2.61 -14.27 6.78
C ALA A 193 -1.22 -14.80 7.17
N ASN A 194 -0.19 -14.60 6.35
CA ASN A 194 1.17 -14.97 6.71
C ASN A 194 1.78 -13.99 7.73
N VAL A 195 1.50 -12.69 7.67
CA VAL A 195 1.90 -11.73 8.72
C VAL A 195 1.29 -12.14 10.07
N ASP A 196 -0.02 -12.41 10.09
CA ASP A 196 -0.74 -12.85 11.29
C ASP A 196 -0.18 -14.16 11.86
N ARG A 197 0.09 -15.16 11.00
CA ARG A 197 0.76 -16.41 11.40
C ARG A 197 2.09 -16.16 12.12
N ASN A 198 2.90 -15.20 11.64
CA ASN A 198 4.19 -14.90 12.27
C ASN A 198 4.00 -14.09 13.57
N LEU A 199 3.01 -13.20 13.65
CA LEU A 199 2.62 -12.55 14.91
C LEU A 199 2.24 -13.59 15.97
N MET A 200 1.38 -14.55 15.62
CA MET A 200 0.99 -15.64 16.54
C MET A 200 2.21 -16.48 16.96
N ALA A 201 3.13 -16.78 16.03
CA ALA A 201 4.35 -17.51 16.36
C ALA A 201 5.27 -16.71 17.31
N TRP A 202 5.36 -15.40 17.13
CA TRP A 202 6.06 -14.51 18.04
C TRP A 202 5.39 -14.46 19.42
N GLN A 203 4.07 -14.28 19.48
CA GLN A 203 3.28 -14.27 20.73
C GLN A 203 3.43 -15.57 21.53
N ARG A 204 3.43 -16.73 20.85
CA ARG A 204 3.65 -18.03 21.50
C ARG A 204 5.01 -18.15 22.19
N ARG A 205 6.06 -17.52 21.62
CA ARG A 205 7.40 -17.47 22.25
C ARG A 205 7.47 -16.50 23.42
N HIS A 206 6.61 -15.49 23.42
CA HIS A 206 6.54 -14.44 24.44
C HIS A 206 5.29 -14.59 25.32
N ASN A 207 4.84 -15.82 25.55
CA ASN A 207 3.59 -16.08 26.28
C ASN A 207 3.61 -15.54 27.72
N ALA A 208 4.79 -15.40 28.33
CA ALA A 208 4.95 -14.78 29.64
C ALA A 208 4.56 -13.29 29.67
N SER A 209 4.52 -12.62 28.50
CA SER A 209 4.11 -11.23 28.34
C SER A 209 2.64 -11.07 27.91
N ALA A 210 1.88 -12.17 27.79
CA ALA A 210 0.45 -12.13 27.51
C ALA A 210 -0.33 -11.41 28.64
N PRO A 211 -1.51 -10.82 28.34
CA PRO A 211 -2.18 -10.78 27.04
C PRO A 211 -1.77 -9.58 26.16
N THR A 212 -1.04 -8.61 26.70
CA THR A 212 -0.77 -7.35 25.99
C THR A 212 0.56 -7.35 25.25
N TYR A 213 1.50 -8.24 25.61
CA TYR A 213 2.81 -8.36 24.98
C TYR A 213 3.64 -7.05 24.99
N GLY A 214 3.34 -6.15 25.93
CA GLY A 214 3.96 -4.83 26.01
C GLY A 214 3.41 -3.82 25.00
N PHE A 215 2.23 -4.07 24.41
CA PHE A 215 1.54 -3.12 23.54
C PHE A 215 1.23 -1.82 24.32
N PRO A 216 1.43 -0.63 23.73
CA PRO A 216 1.26 0.65 24.43
C PRO A 216 -0.17 0.84 24.94
N VAL A 217 -0.33 1.07 26.25
CA VAL A 217 -1.64 1.40 26.86
C VAL A 217 -2.10 2.78 26.40
N GLU A 218 -1.17 3.73 26.35
CA GLU A 218 -1.39 5.06 25.84
C GLU A 218 -0.85 5.18 24.42
N ARG A 219 -1.49 6.05 23.63
CA ARG A 219 -1.07 6.37 22.27
C ARG A 219 0.31 7.02 22.29
N LEU A 220 1.29 6.41 21.64
CA LEU A 220 2.63 6.98 21.48
C LEU A 220 2.58 8.16 20.50
N PRO A 221 3.00 9.38 20.86
CA PRO A 221 3.14 10.47 19.90
C PRO A 221 4.21 10.13 18.83
N PRO A 222 4.01 10.48 17.55
CA PRO A 222 2.91 11.25 16.96
C PRO A 222 1.77 10.39 16.38
N LEU A 223 1.61 9.13 16.78
CA LEU A 223 0.64 8.22 16.16
C LEU A 223 -0.80 8.76 16.22
N PRO A 224 -1.60 8.57 15.17
CA PRO A 224 -3.03 8.93 15.17
C PRO A 224 -3.82 8.01 16.12
N PRO A 225 -5.07 8.38 16.48
CA PRO A 225 -5.99 7.47 17.17
C PRO A 225 -6.10 6.10 16.45
N GLY A 226 -6.37 5.03 17.19
CA GLY A 226 -6.46 3.66 16.66
C GLY A 226 -5.25 2.77 16.96
N HIS A 227 -4.28 3.27 17.74
CA HIS A 227 -2.96 2.65 17.94
C HIS A 227 -2.57 2.46 19.41
N ALA A 228 -3.43 2.84 20.35
CA ALA A 228 -3.30 2.47 21.76
C ALA A 228 -4.06 1.15 22.04
N LEU A 229 -3.69 0.45 23.12
CA LEU A 229 -4.25 -0.87 23.48
C LEU A 229 -5.78 -0.86 23.58
N GLN A 230 -6.36 0.24 24.05
CA GLN A 230 -7.80 0.40 24.26
C GLN A 230 -8.47 1.20 23.15
N ASP A 231 -7.73 1.58 22.10
CA ASP A 231 -8.33 2.25 20.97
C ASP A 231 -9.24 1.28 20.20
N VAL A 232 -10.33 1.82 19.67
CA VAL A 232 -11.17 1.08 18.74
C VAL A 232 -10.45 1.03 17.38
N ILE A 233 -10.11 -0.19 16.93
CA ILE A 233 -9.32 -0.44 15.70
C ILE A 233 -9.96 0.19 14.45
N ALA A 234 -11.28 0.29 14.40
CA ALA A 234 -12.01 1.08 13.42
C ALA A 234 -13.31 1.61 14.05
N PRO A 235 -13.72 2.87 13.78
CA PRO A 235 -15.10 3.27 14.09
C PRO A 235 -16.06 2.28 13.41
N SER A 236 -17.26 2.12 13.95
CA SER A 236 -18.22 1.03 13.69
C SER A 236 -18.57 0.70 12.22
N ASP A 237 -18.08 1.44 11.23
CA ASP A 237 -18.28 1.25 9.79
C ASP A 237 -17.00 0.64 9.16
N PRO A 238 -17.03 -0.53 8.47
CA PRO A 238 -18.15 -1.18 7.77
C PRO A 238 -18.85 -2.33 8.52
N PHE A 239 -18.82 -2.36 9.86
CA PHE A 239 -19.46 -3.43 10.64
C PHE A 239 -20.90 -3.12 11.07
N VAL A 240 -21.48 -1.99 10.64
CA VAL A 240 -22.91 -1.72 10.81
C VAL A 240 -23.67 -2.32 9.62
N VAL A 241 -24.63 -3.18 9.94
CA VAL A 241 -25.67 -3.63 9.01
C VAL A 241 -26.43 -2.37 8.55
N GLY A 242 -26.27 -2.01 7.27
CA GLY A 242 -27.22 -1.14 6.57
C GLY A 242 -28.52 -1.88 6.30
#